data_AF-A0A5C5ECG3-F1
#
_entry.id   AF-A0A5C5ECG3-F1
#
_cell.length_a   1.000
_cell.length_b   1.000
_cell.length_c   1.000
_cell.angle_alpha   90.00
_cell.angle_beta   90.00
_cell.angle_gamma   90.00
#
_symmetry.space_group_name_H-M   'P 1'
#
loop_
_entity.id
_entity.type
_entity.pdbx_description
1 polymer ?
#
loop_
_entity_poly.entity_id
_entity_poly.type
_entity_poly.pdbx_seq_one_letter_code
_entity_poly.pdbx_strand_id
1 'polypeptide(L)'
;MGRVTIITGEMDAGKTTELIRLYSELPAGTADGFASIKVFSEQGVLEGYDLKRLASGERFPFIRLSPGDAVLPQQDSFEFDRFNFLREPLAIAEQAIMDILSDSSIRTILLDEIGPVELQGNGFCSALKVLLENEKDLYLCINRKNLDPVAKKFGIVTYRLIVVEDQTFPSQ
;
A
#
# COMPACT_ATOMS: atom_id res chain seq x y z
N MET A 1 -0.38 -12.43 -17.81
CA MET A 1 -0.14 -11.24 -16.97
C MET A 1 -1.43 -10.48 -16.86
N GLY A 2 -1.90 -10.22 -15.63
CA GLY A 2 -3.11 -9.45 -15.39
C GLY A 2 -2.95 -7.97 -15.77
N ARG A 3 -4.03 -7.21 -15.75
CA ARG A 3 -3.98 -5.77 -16.02
C ARG A 3 -3.51 -5.02 -14.79
N VAL A 4 -2.57 -4.10 -14.98
CA VAL A 4 -2.13 -3.18 -13.92
C VAL A 4 -2.88 -1.87 -14.04
N THR A 5 -3.49 -1.43 -12.94
CA THR A 5 -4.08 -0.10 -12.77
C THR A 5 -3.30 0.65 -11.70
N ILE A 6 -2.81 1.83 -12.02
CA ILE A 6 -2.08 2.68 -11.09
C ILE A 6 -3.00 3.84 -10.68
N ILE A 7 -3.19 3.99 -9.38
CA ILE A 7 -3.86 5.12 -8.76
C ILE A 7 -2.76 6.09 -8.32
N THR A 8 -2.70 7.26 -8.94
CA THR A 8 -1.66 8.25 -8.69
C THR A 8 -2.24 9.61 -8.30
N GLY A 9 -1.43 10.41 -7.62
CA GLY A 9 -1.81 11.69 -7.06
C GLY A 9 -0.70 12.20 -6.14
N GLU A 10 -0.84 13.44 -5.68
CA GLU A 10 0.09 14.02 -4.71
C GLU A 10 0.03 13.27 -3.37
N MET A 11 0.91 13.64 -2.44
CA MET A 11 0.79 13.17 -1.06
C MET A 11 -0.56 13.63 -0.50
N ASP A 12 -1.26 12.76 0.23
CA ASP A 12 -2.56 13.04 0.84
C ASP A 12 -3.73 13.39 -0.10
N ALA A 13 -3.57 13.26 -1.42
CA ALA A 13 -4.63 13.52 -2.41
C ALA A 13 -5.86 12.57 -2.32
N GLY A 14 -5.88 11.58 -1.42
CA GLY A 14 -7.00 10.64 -1.28
C GLY A 14 -6.86 9.32 -2.05
N LYS A 15 -5.65 8.95 -2.48
CA LYS A 15 -5.37 7.68 -3.18
C LYS A 15 -5.89 6.44 -2.44
N THR A 16 -5.61 6.35 -1.13
CA THR A 16 -6.10 5.25 -0.28
C THR A 16 -7.64 5.19 -0.26
N THR A 17 -8.30 6.34 -0.19
CA THR A 17 -9.77 6.44 -0.25
C THR A 17 -10.31 5.92 -1.58
N GLU A 18 -9.68 6.32 -2.69
CA GLU A 18 -10.05 5.86 -4.02
C GLU A 18 -9.81 4.35 -4.19
N LEU A 19 -8.72 3.82 -3.67
CA LEU A 19 -8.44 2.37 -3.69
C LEU A 19 -9.50 1.58 -2.90
N ILE A 20 -9.90 2.07 -1.73
CA ILE A 20 -10.96 1.44 -0.93
C ILE A 20 -12.32 1.54 -1.64
N ARG A 21 -12.62 2.67 -2.30
CA ARG A 21 -13.83 2.83 -3.11
C ARG A 21 -13.86 1.80 -4.24
N LEU A 22 -12.78 1.70 -5.01
CA LEU A 22 -12.66 0.74 -6.11
C LEU A 22 -12.79 -0.70 -5.60
N TYR A 23 -12.19 -1.04 -4.47
CA TYR A 23 -12.39 -2.34 -3.83
C TYR A 23 -13.88 -2.63 -3.54
N SER A 24 -14.62 -1.65 -3.01
CA SER A 24 -16.05 -1.83 -2.70
C SER A 24 -16.96 -1.98 -3.92
N GLU A 25 -16.50 -1.58 -5.10
CA GLU A 25 -17.23 -1.71 -6.37
C GLU A 25 -16.96 -3.05 -7.07
N LEU A 26 -15.94 -3.79 -6.63
CA LEU A 26 -15.64 -5.12 -7.15
C LEU A 26 -16.63 -6.15 -6.58
N PRO A 27 -16.94 -7.21 -7.34
CA PRO A 27 -17.80 -8.29 -6.84
C PRO A 27 -17.24 -8.89 -5.55
N ALA A 28 -18.10 -9.04 -4.53
CA ALA A 28 -17.72 -9.56 -3.24
C ALA A 28 -17.00 -10.92 -3.36
N GLY A 29 -15.88 -11.07 -2.64
CA GLY A 29 -15.06 -12.29 -2.67
C GLY A 29 -14.22 -12.48 -3.94
N THR A 30 -14.13 -11.48 -4.83
CA THR A 30 -13.27 -11.55 -6.03
C THR A 30 -12.04 -10.65 -5.96
N ALA A 31 -11.89 -9.90 -4.87
CA ALA A 31 -10.79 -8.99 -4.64
C ALA A 31 -10.33 -9.06 -3.18
N ASP A 32 -9.04 -8.81 -2.96
CA ASP A 32 -8.46 -8.63 -1.62
C ASP A 32 -7.19 -7.77 -1.75
N GLY A 33 -6.51 -7.52 -0.65
CA GLY A 33 -5.27 -6.78 -0.60
C GLY A 33 -5.19 -5.91 0.64
N PHE A 34 -4.40 -4.84 0.55
CA PHE A 34 -4.02 -4.05 1.71
C PHE A 34 -4.12 -2.55 1.45
N ALA A 35 -4.63 -1.84 2.45
CA ALA A 35 -4.71 -0.38 2.49
C ALA A 35 -3.92 0.17 3.68
N SER A 36 -3.18 1.27 3.49
CA SER A 36 -2.43 1.92 4.57
C SER A 36 -3.28 3.03 5.21
N ILE A 37 -3.85 2.74 6.38
CA ILE A 37 -4.79 3.62 7.08
C ILE A 37 -4.06 4.50 8.08
N LYS A 38 -4.21 5.83 7.97
CA LYS A 38 -3.65 6.79 8.93
C LYS A 38 -4.15 6.53 10.35
N VAL A 39 -3.23 6.57 11.30
CA VAL A 39 -3.49 6.50 12.75
C VAL A 39 -3.16 7.85 13.35
N PHE A 40 -4.08 8.39 14.15
CA PHE A 40 -3.94 9.66 14.85
C PHE A 40 -4.05 9.43 16.36
N SER A 41 -3.28 10.20 17.14
CA SER A 41 -3.40 10.24 18.59
C SER A 41 -4.74 10.82 19.03
N GLU A 42 -5.08 10.70 20.31
CA GLU A 42 -6.26 11.35 20.90
C GLU A 42 -6.24 12.88 20.72
N GLN A 43 -5.06 13.49 20.58
CA GLN A 43 -4.91 14.93 20.30
C GLN A 43 -4.93 15.28 18.80
N GLY A 44 -5.20 14.32 17.92
CA GLY A 44 -5.28 14.53 16.47
C GLY A 44 -3.93 14.61 15.76
N VAL A 45 -2.84 14.19 16.41
CA VAL A 45 -1.49 14.17 15.80
C VAL A 45 -1.32 12.86 15.04
N LEU A 46 -0.81 12.91 13.81
CA LEU A 46 -0.48 11.68 13.07
C LEU A 46 0.55 10.88 13.87
N GLU A 47 0.27 9.61 14.14
CA GLU A 47 1.19 8.67 14.81
C GLU A 47 1.81 7.67 13.84
N GLY A 48 1.16 7.44 12.70
CA GLY A 48 1.65 6.52 11.68
C GLY A 48 0.52 5.93 10.85
N TYR A 49 0.71 4.68 10.42
CA TYR A 49 -0.21 3.97 9.55
C TYR A 49 -0.38 2.52 10.01
N ASP A 50 -1.62 2.07 10.06
CA ASP A 50 -1.98 0.67 10.18
C ASP A 50 -2.19 0.08 8.79
N LEU A 51 -1.72 -1.15 8.60
CA LEU A 51 -2.08 -1.88 7.41
C LEU A 51 -3.40 -2.60 7.66
N LYS A 52 -4.36 -2.37 6.77
CA LYS A 52 -5.69 -2.98 6.81
C LYS A 52 -5.84 -3.98 5.68
N ARG A 53 -6.18 -5.23 6.00
CA ARG A 53 -6.61 -6.20 4.98
C ARG A 53 -8.01 -5.87 4.50
N LEU A 54 -8.21 -5.81 3.19
CA LEU A 54 -9.46 -5.35 2.59
C LEU A 54 -10.61 -6.34 2.77
N ALA A 55 -10.37 -7.65 2.61
CA ALA A 55 -11.39 -8.68 2.75
C ALA A 55 -11.87 -8.88 4.20
N SER A 56 -10.96 -8.97 5.17
CA SER A 56 -11.32 -9.22 6.57
C SER A 56 -11.59 -7.95 7.37
N GLY A 57 -11.04 -6.81 6.93
CA GLY A 57 -11.06 -5.56 7.69
C GLY A 57 -10.09 -5.54 8.88
N GLU A 58 -9.35 -6.62 9.11
CA GLU A 58 -8.32 -6.72 10.13
C GLU A 58 -7.24 -5.65 9.94
N ARG A 59 -6.74 -5.11 11.06
CA ARG A 59 -5.72 -4.06 11.08
C ARG A 59 -4.57 -4.45 11.98
N PHE A 60 -3.38 -4.09 11.56
CA PHE A 60 -2.18 -4.24 12.37
C PHE A 60 -1.28 -3.01 12.24
N PRO A 61 -0.55 -2.66 13.32
CA PRO A 61 0.50 -1.65 13.26
C PRO A 61 1.46 -1.93 12.11
N PHE A 62 1.78 -0.94 11.29
CA PHE A 62 2.70 -1.15 10.17
C PHE A 62 3.80 -0.11 10.12
N ILE A 63 3.42 1.16 10.12
CA ILE A 63 4.35 2.30 10.10
C ILE A 63 4.06 3.14 11.33
N ARG A 64 5.10 3.55 12.03
CA ARG A 64 5.01 4.49 13.15
C ARG A 64 5.99 5.63 12.95
N LEU A 65 5.62 6.83 13.38
CA LEU A 65 6.58 7.93 13.44
C LEU A 65 7.59 7.63 14.54
N SER A 66 8.87 7.85 14.23
CA SER A 66 9.92 7.77 15.24
C SER A 66 9.70 8.91 16.24
N PRO A 67 9.47 8.63 17.54
CA PRO A 67 9.60 9.68 18.54
C PRO A 67 11.06 10.15 18.46
N GLY A 68 11.29 11.46 18.30
CA GLY A 68 12.66 11.99 18.24
C GLY A 68 13.52 11.43 19.39
N ASP A 69 14.76 11.05 19.06
CA ASP A 69 15.77 10.41 19.94
C ASP A 69 15.40 9.04 20.56
N ALA A 70 14.24 8.46 20.25
CA ALA A 70 13.88 7.12 20.72
C ALA A 70 14.52 6.05 19.83
N VAL A 71 15.58 5.42 20.32
CA VAL A 71 16.13 4.19 19.74
C VAL A 71 15.12 3.06 19.96
N LEU A 72 14.28 2.80 18.96
CA LEU A 72 13.51 1.56 18.92
C LEU A 72 14.48 0.38 18.70
N PRO A 73 14.20 -0.81 19.26
CA PRO A 73 15.00 -1.99 18.95
C PRO A 73 15.01 -2.22 17.42
N GLN A 74 16.17 -1.99 16.80
CA GLN A 74 16.35 -2.15 15.34
C GLN A 74 16.09 -3.59 14.84
N GLN A 75 15.98 -4.57 15.74
CA GLN A 75 15.79 -5.97 15.35
C GLN A 75 14.41 -6.24 14.74
N ASP A 76 13.36 -5.53 15.17
CA ASP A 76 11.97 -5.79 14.76
C ASP A 76 11.39 -4.73 13.80
N SER A 77 12.22 -3.76 13.39
CA SER A 77 11.80 -2.67 12.50
C SER A 77 12.92 -2.22 11.55
N PHE A 78 12.60 -1.32 10.62
CA PHE A 78 13.59 -0.55 9.88
C PHE A 78 13.16 0.90 9.72
N GLU A 79 14.13 1.80 9.71
CA GLU A 79 13.88 3.22 9.54
C GLU A 79 13.92 3.63 8.07
N PHE A 80 12.99 4.50 7.70
CA PHE A 80 12.98 5.20 6.42
C PHE A 80 12.47 6.62 6.64
N ASP A 81 13.35 7.61 6.47
CA ASP A 81 13.06 9.01 6.80
C ASP A 81 12.62 9.13 8.28
N ARG A 82 11.51 9.83 8.57
CA ARG A 82 10.93 9.96 9.91
C ARG A 82 10.09 8.77 10.38
N PHE A 83 10.06 7.67 9.63
CA PHE A 83 9.16 6.55 9.86
C PHE A 83 9.93 5.28 10.22
N ASN A 84 9.35 4.52 11.15
CA ASN A 84 9.75 3.17 11.53
C ASN A 84 8.73 2.16 10.98
N PHE A 85 9.21 1.24 10.17
CA PHE A 85 8.42 0.17 9.56
C PHE A 85 8.59 -1.12 10.36
N LEU A 86 7.50 -1.69 10.85
CA LEU A 86 7.51 -2.91 11.64
C LEU A 86 7.66 -4.14 10.74
N ARG A 87 8.61 -5.03 11.05
CA ARG A 87 8.94 -6.19 10.20
C ARG A 87 7.94 -7.32 10.33
N GLU A 88 7.50 -7.65 11.54
CA GLU A 88 6.54 -8.74 11.77
C GLU A 88 5.20 -8.50 11.03
N PRO A 89 4.57 -7.31 11.12
CA PRO A 89 3.33 -7.04 10.41
C PRO A 89 3.51 -7.03 8.88
N LEU A 90 4.66 -6.59 8.39
CA LEU A 90 5.02 -6.70 6.96
C LEU A 90 5.11 -8.17 6.52
N ALA A 91 5.78 -9.02 7.31
CA ALA A 91 5.91 -10.44 7.00
C ALA A 91 4.54 -11.16 6.99
N ILE A 92 3.65 -10.82 7.94
CA ILE A 92 2.27 -11.31 7.97
C ILE A 92 1.51 -10.89 6.70
N ALA A 93 1.66 -9.63 6.29
CA ALA A 93 1.03 -9.12 5.08
C ALA A 93 1.56 -9.81 3.81
N GLU A 94 2.88 -10.01 3.70
CA GLU A 94 3.48 -10.72 2.58
C GLU A 94 3.01 -12.18 2.50
N GLN A 95 2.92 -12.88 3.63
CA GLN A 95 2.36 -14.23 3.66
C GLN A 95 0.89 -14.25 3.23
N ALA A 96 0.09 -13.31 3.71
CA ALA A 96 -1.31 -13.19 3.29
C ALA A 96 -1.44 -12.89 1.78
N ILE A 97 -0.51 -12.14 1.17
CA ILE A 97 -0.47 -11.94 -0.28
C ILE A 97 -0.25 -13.27 -1.01
N MET A 98 0.61 -14.15 -0.49
CA MET A 98 0.82 -15.48 -1.08
C MET A 98 -0.44 -16.35 -0.99
N ASP A 99 -1.16 -16.28 0.13
CA ASP A 99 -2.42 -16.99 0.31
C ASP A 99 -3.49 -16.47 -0.68
N ILE A 100 -3.60 -15.14 -0.83
CA ILE A 100 -4.48 -14.49 -1.82
C ILE A 100 -4.12 -14.90 -3.25
N LEU A 101 -2.82 -15.04 -3.55
CA LEU A 101 -2.36 -15.48 -4.87
C LEU A 101 -2.80 -16.91 -5.19
N SER A 102 -2.82 -17.78 -4.19
CA SER A 102 -3.27 -19.18 -4.33
C SER A 102 -4.79 -19.33 -4.45
N ASP A 103 -5.55 -18.33 -4.01
CA ASP A 103 -7.01 -18.37 -4.06
C ASP A 103 -7.54 -18.06 -5.47
N SER A 104 -8.09 -19.08 -6.13
CA SER A 104 -8.69 -18.97 -7.47
C SER A 104 -9.94 -18.08 -7.54
N SER A 105 -10.60 -17.81 -6.42
CA SER A 105 -11.77 -16.91 -6.37
C SER A 105 -11.35 -15.45 -6.50
N ILE A 106 -10.16 -15.11 -6.00
CA ILE A 106 -9.60 -13.76 -6.09
C ILE A 106 -9.06 -13.52 -7.49
N ARG A 107 -9.55 -12.47 -8.14
CA ARG A 107 -9.15 -12.04 -9.49
C ARG A 107 -8.38 -10.73 -9.47
N THR A 108 -8.57 -9.92 -8.43
CA THR A 108 -7.99 -8.59 -8.31
C THR A 108 -7.27 -8.43 -6.97
N ILE A 109 -6.07 -7.87 -7.00
CA ILE A 109 -5.29 -7.56 -5.79
C ILE A 109 -5.04 -6.05 -5.76
N LEU A 110 -5.26 -5.43 -4.59
CA LEU A 110 -5.07 -4.00 -4.40
C LEU A 110 -3.99 -3.74 -3.33
N LEU A 111 -3.02 -2.88 -3.63
CA LEU A 111 -1.96 -2.50 -2.69
C LEU A 111 -1.75 -0.99 -2.59
N ASP A 112 -1.59 -0.52 -1.36
CA ASP A 112 -1.35 0.87 -0.97
C ASP A 112 -0.22 0.99 0.07
N GLU A 113 0.86 1.73 -0.13
CA GLU A 113 1.35 2.53 -1.27
C GLU A 113 2.70 1.96 -1.72
N ILE A 114 2.96 1.88 -3.03
CA ILE A 114 4.25 1.47 -3.60
C ILE A 114 5.09 2.72 -3.90
N GLY A 115 6.29 2.80 -3.33
CA GLY A 115 7.06 4.03 -3.40
C GLY A 115 8.54 3.88 -3.04
N PRO A 116 9.13 4.87 -2.34
CA PRO A 116 10.57 4.93 -2.09
C PRO A 116 11.10 3.73 -1.30
N VAL A 117 10.29 3.17 -0.41
CA VAL A 117 10.63 1.99 0.40
C VAL A 117 10.83 0.76 -0.51
N GLU A 118 9.88 0.51 -1.41
CA GLU A 118 9.96 -0.58 -2.40
C GLU A 118 11.06 -0.31 -3.43
N LEU A 119 11.29 0.96 -3.79
CA LEU A 119 12.41 1.36 -4.65
C LEU A 119 13.78 1.08 -4.01
N GLN A 120 13.88 0.98 -2.68
CA GLN A 120 15.11 0.55 -1.98
C GLN A 120 15.17 -0.96 -1.72
N GLY A 121 14.13 -1.71 -2.06
CA GLY A 121 14.10 -3.16 -1.85
C GLY A 121 13.44 -3.60 -0.53
N ASN A 122 12.85 -2.66 0.21
CA ASN A 122 12.11 -2.92 1.45
C ASN A 122 10.59 -2.92 1.19
N GLY A 123 9.78 -3.00 2.25
CA GLY A 123 8.32 -2.95 2.15
C GLY A 123 7.78 -4.10 1.31
N PHE A 124 6.83 -3.82 0.42
CA PHE A 124 6.23 -4.85 -0.45
C PHE A 124 7.07 -5.19 -1.68
N CYS A 125 8.37 -4.89 -1.71
CA CYS A 125 9.20 -5.09 -2.91
C CYS A 125 9.19 -6.55 -3.39
N SER A 126 9.31 -7.51 -2.47
CA SER A 126 9.32 -8.94 -2.81
C SER A 126 7.94 -9.39 -3.28
N ALA A 127 6.89 -9.08 -2.51
CA ALA A 127 5.51 -9.37 -2.89
C ALA A 127 5.13 -8.77 -4.25
N LEU A 128 5.49 -7.51 -4.53
CA LEU A 128 5.16 -6.82 -5.78
C LEU A 128 5.76 -7.52 -7.00
N LYS A 129 6.98 -8.04 -6.91
CA LYS A 129 7.58 -8.81 -8.01
C LYS A 129 6.75 -10.05 -8.35
N VAL A 130 6.35 -10.81 -7.33
CA VAL A 130 5.53 -12.01 -7.51
C VAL A 130 4.14 -11.65 -8.06
N LEU A 131 3.55 -10.56 -7.58
CA LEU A 131 2.26 -10.05 -8.06
C LEU A 131 2.30 -9.70 -9.54
N LEU A 132 3.35 -9.01 -9.99
CA LEU A 132 3.50 -8.58 -11.38
C LEU A 132 3.70 -9.75 -12.36
N GLU A 133 4.24 -10.87 -11.88
CA GLU A 133 4.39 -12.10 -12.67
C GLU A 133 3.10 -12.93 -12.74
N ASN A 134 2.08 -12.59 -11.94
CA ASN A 134 0.83 -13.33 -11.86
C ASN A 134 -0.22 -12.89 -12.93
N GLU A 135 -1.30 -13.65 -13.06
CA GLU A 135 -2.41 -13.40 -13.98
C GLU A 135 -3.56 -12.57 -13.38
N LYS A 136 -3.53 -12.31 -12.07
CA LYS A 136 -4.54 -11.46 -11.39
C LYS A 136 -4.37 -9.98 -11.76
N ASP A 137 -5.49 -9.27 -11.87
CA ASP A 137 -5.51 -7.81 -12.08
C ASP A 137 -4.96 -7.11 -10.82
N LEU A 138 -4.19 -6.02 -10.99
CA LEU A 138 -3.53 -5.29 -9.91
C LEU A 138 -3.99 -3.84 -9.85
N TYR A 139 -4.23 -3.34 -8.65
CA TYR A 139 -4.39 -1.91 -8.36
C TYR A 139 -3.28 -1.48 -7.42
N LEU A 140 -2.49 -0.49 -7.85
CA LEU A 140 -1.34 0.01 -7.09
C LEU A 140 -1.53 1.50 -6.82
N CYS A 141 -1.50 1.92 -5.56
CA CYS A 141 -1.33 3.33 -5.24
C CYS A 141 0.14 3.70 -5.34
N ILE A 142 0.46 4.71 -6.16
CA ILE A 142 1.82 5.22 -6.34
C ILE A 142 1.79 6.75 -6.36
N ASN A 143 2.50 7.40 -5.43
CA ASN A 143 2.69 8.85 -5.46
C ASN A 143 3.18 9.31 -6.84
N ARG A 144 2.63 10.43 -7.34
CA ARG A 144 2.97 10.98 -8.66
C ARG A 144 4.48 11.08 -8.89
N LYS A 145 5.24 11.54 -7.90
CA LYS A 145 6.71 11.68 -8.01
C LYS A 145 7.47 10.36 -8.17
N ASN A 146 6.86 9.24 -7.76
CA ASN A 146 7.45 7.92 -7.76
C ASN A 146 6.93 7.04 -8.91
N LEU A 147 5.97 7.52 -9.72
CA LEU A 147 5.37 6.77 -10.82
C LEU A 147 6.43 6.23 -11.79
N ASP A 148 7.22 7.13 -12.40
CA ASP A 148 8.21 6.74 -13.39
C ASP A 148 9.33 5.86 -12.80
N PRO A 149 9.92 6.20 -11.62
CA PRO A 149 10.89 5.33 -10.98
C PRO A 149 10.35 3.92 -10.68
N VAL A 150 9.12 3.80 -10.16
CA VAL A 150 8.50 2.52 -9.83
C VAL A 150 8.21 1.73 -11.09
N ALA A 151 7.56 2.35 -12.08
CA ALA A 151 7.26 1.69 -13.36
C ALA A 151 8.53 1.16 -14.03
N LYS A 152 9.61 1.95 -14.02
CA LYS A 152 10.92 1.54 -14.56
C LYS A 152 11.55 0.40 -13.76
N LYS A 153 11.59 0.49 -12.42
CA LYS A 153 12.25 -0.52 -11.57
C LYS A 153 11.55 -1.88 -11.69
N PHE A 154 10.23 -1.88 -11.74
CA PHE A 154 9.42 -3.10 -11.73
C PHE A 154 8.96 -3.54 -13.13
N GLY A 155 9.42 -2.86 -14.19
CA GLY A 155 9.11 -3.25 -15.56
C GLY A 155 7.63 -3.11 -15.94
N ILE A 156 6.90 -2.18 -15.32
CA ILE A 156 5.48 -1.95 -15.58
C ILE A 156 5.36 -1.08 -16.83
N VAL A 157 5.28 -1.71 -18.00
CA VAL A 157 5.26 -1.00 -19.30
C VAL A 157 3.84 -0.57 -19.69
N THR A 158 2.84 -1.40 -19.39
CA THR A 158 1.44 -1.16 -19.76
C THR A 158 0.59 -1.11 -18.51
N TYR A 159 -0.04 0.03 -18.26
CA TYR A 159 -0.95 0.21 -17.14
C TYR A 159 -2.07 1.18 -17.49
N ARG A 160 -3.21 1.02 -16.82
CA ARG A 160 -4.27 2.05 -16.78
C ARG A 160 -3.92 3.05 -15.69
N LEU A 161 -4.03 4.34 -15.95
CA LEU A 161 -3.79 5.38 -14.97
C LEU A 161 -5.12 5.96 -14.46
N ILE A 162 -5.26 6.06 -13.14
CA ILE A 162 -6.31 6.80 -12.45
C ILE A 162 -5.62 7.94 -11.70
N VAL A 163 -5.91 9.17 -12.06
CA VAL A 163 -5.35 10.36 -11.41
C VAL A 163 -6.36 10.85 -10.39
N VAL A 164 -5.94 10.92 -9.13
CA VAL A 164 -6.67 11.55 -8.04
C VAL A 164 -6.09 12.95 -7.88
N GLU A 165 -6.91 13.96 -8.15
CA GLU A 165 -6.59 15.36 -7.91
C GLU A 165 -7.04 15.74 -6.49
N ASP A 166 -6.34 16.70 -5.88
CA ASP A 166 -6.67 17.15 -4.54
C ASP A 166 -8.16 17.51 -4.46
N GLN A 167 -8.89 16.77 -3.63
CA GLN A 167 -10.10 17.31 -3.05
C GLN A 167 -9.61 18.37 -2.05
N THR A 168 -9.50 19.62 -2.51
CA THR A 168 -9.52 20.76 -1.59
C THR A 168 -10.82 20.63 -0.81
N PHE A 169 -10.77 19.99 0.35
CA PHE A 169 -11.81 20.17 1.35
C PHE A 169 -11.76 21.66 1.67
N PRO A 170 -12.79 22.45 1.34
CA PRO A 170 -12.83 23.82 1.82
C PRO A 170 -12.73 23.72 3.34
N SER A 171 -11.74 24.40 3.90
CA SER A 171 -11.62 24.61 5.33
C SER A 171 -12.99 25.12 5.80
N GLN A 172 -13.71 24.31 6.59
CA GLN A 172 -14.84 24.82 7.35
C GLN A 172 -14.31 25.67 8.50
#